data_AF-A0A427E6I1-F1
#
_entry.id   AF-A0A427E6I1-F1
#
_cell.length_a   1.000
_cell.length_b   1.000
_cell.length_c   1.000
_cell.angle_alpha   90.00
_cell.angle_beta   90.00
_cell.angle_gamma   90.00
#
_symmetry.space_group_name_H-M   'P 1'
#
loop_
_entity.id
_entity.type
_entity.pdbx_description
1 polymer ?
#
loop_
_entity_poly.entity_id
_entity_poly.type
_entity_poly.pdbx_seq_one_letter_code
_entity_poly.pdbx_strand_id
1 'polypeptide(L)'
;MIFIETPIFTKRLRDLLSDDSYAEFQRQLADRPDMGDVIEGTGGIRKVRVASSGHGKRGGSRVIYYHFTAASQIALLLIYPKNEKDDLTADERKVLKQIIERWR
;
A
#
# COMPACT_ATOMS: atom_id res chain seq x y z
N MET A 1 -1.72 -10.18 -12.33
CA MET A 1 -1.32 -9.72 -10.98
C MET A 1 -2.48 -9.97 -10.03
N ILE A 2 -2.25 -10.64 -8.91
CA ILE A 2 -3.26 -10.85 -7.85
C ILE A 2 -2.99 -9.85 -6.72
N PHE A 3 -4.04 -9.17 -6.24
CA PHE A 3 -3.95 -8.28 -5.08
C PHE A 3 -4.48 -8.98 -3.83
N ILE A 4 -3.70 -8.94 -2.76
CA ILE A 4 -4.06 -9.51 -1.45
C ILE A 4 -4.15 -8.34 -0.47
N GLU A 5 -5.30 -8.15 0.14
CA GLU A 5 -5.51 -7.08 1.12
C GLU A 5 -5.43 -7.62 2.54
N THR A 6 -4.75 -6.89 3.43
CA THR A 6 -4.94 -7.14 4.87
C THR A 6 -6.34 -6.63 5.28
N PRO A 7 -6.96 -7.21 6.33
CA PRO A 7 -8.24 -6.71 6.83
C PRO A 7 -8.20 -5.22 7.23
N ILE A 8 -7.07 -4.74 7.74
CA ILE A 8 -6.89 -3.33 8.11
C ILE A 8 -6.82 -2.42 6.87
N PHE A 9 -6.20 -2.88 5.78
CA PHE A 9 -6.20 -2.16 4.51
C PHE A 9 -7.63 -2.01 3.99
N THR A 10 -8.37 -3.12 3.84
CA THR A 10 -9.75 -3.10 3.32
C THR A 10 -10.66 -2.22 4.15
N LYS A 11 -10.52 -2.26 5.49
CA LYS A 11 -11.32 -1.43 6.40
C LYS A 11 -11.07 0.06 6.17
N ARG A 12 -9.81 0.48 6.05
CA ARG A 12 -9.42 1.90 5.88
C ARG A 12 -9.64 2.40 4.45
N LEU A 13 -9.51 1.55 3.46
CA LEU A 13 -9.67 1.88 2.04
C LEU A 13 -10.99 2.58 1.76
N ARG A 14 -12.09 2.06 2.33
CA ARG A 14 -13.46 2.56 2.13
C ARG A 14 -13.64 4.02 2.55
N ASP A 15 -12.84 4.48 3.51
CA ASP A 15 -12.89 5.86 4.00
C ASP A 15 -12.00 6.80 3.17
N LEU A 16 -11.07 6.25 2.39
CA LEU A 16 -9.95 6.99 1.81
C LEU A 16 -10.00 7.09 0.27
N LEU A 17 -10.46 6.04 -0.42
CA LEU A 17 -10.55 6.00 -1.88
C LEU A 17 -11.97 5.63 -2.33
N SER A 18 -12.39 6.18 -3.48
CA SER A 18 -13.53 5.61 -4.21
C SER A 18 -13.10 4.31 -4.89
N ASP A 19 -14.08 3.47 -5.22
CA ASP A 19 -13.85 2.25 -6.00
C ASP A 19 -13.14 2.55 -7.34
N ASP A 20 -13.50 3.65 -8.02
CA ASP A 20 -12.83 4.08 -9.26
C ASP A 20 -11.36 4.44 -9.03
N SER A 21 -11.06 5.21 -7.97
CA SER A 21 -9.69 5.60 -7.63
C SER A 21 -8.87 4.36 -7.25
N TYR A 22 -9.49 3.40 -6.56
CA TYR A 22 -8.85 2.18 -6.16
C TYR A 22 -8.56 1.25 -7.35
N ALA A 23 -9.52 1.10 -8.26
CA ALA A 23 -9.35 0.33 -9.49
C ALA A 23 -8.25 0.95 -10.37
N GLU A 24 -8.19 2.28 -10.47
CA GLU A 24 -7.12 2.98 -11.19
C GLU A 24 -5.76 2.77 -10.54
N PHE A 25 -5.68 2.86 -9.22
CA PHE A 25 -4.47 2.54 -8.47
C PHE A 25 -4.00 1.10 -8.71
N GLN A 26 -4.91 0.12 -8.67
CA GLN A 26 -4.56 -1.28 -8.93
C GLN A 26 -4.03 -1.48 -10.36
N ARG A 27 -4.62 -0.82 -11.37
CA ARG A 27 -4.11 -0.88 -12.75
C ARG A 27 -2.69 -0.34 -12.85
N GLN A 28 -2.45 0.87 -12.36
CA GLN A 28 -1.12 1.48 -12.37
C GLN A 28 -0.08 0.62 -11.63
N LEU A 29 -0.48 0.05 -10.49
CA LEU A 29 0.41 -0.77 -9.69
C LEU A 29 0.67 -2.15 -10.30
N ALA A 30 -0.28 -2.71 -11.05
CA ALA A 30 -0.07 -3.93 -11.81
C ALA A 30 0.92 -3.72 -12.98
N ASP A 31 0.82 -2.58 -13.66
CA ASP A 31 1.71 -2.21 -14.77
C ASP A 31 3.12 -1.83 -14.28
N ARG A 32 3.19 -1.15 -13.13
CA ARG A 32 4.45 -0.69 -12.53
C ARG A 32 4.55 -1.06 -11.04
N PRO A 33 4.80 -2.35 -10.71
CA PRO A 33 4.88 -2.81 -9.32
C PRO A 33 6.02 -2.18 -8.50
N ASP A 34 7.01 -1.55 -9.16
CA ASP A 34 8.15 -0.89 -8.55
C ASP A 34 7.96 0.62 -8.33
N MET A 35 6.79 1.19 -8.68
CA MET A 35 6.51 2.63 -8.57
C MET A 35 6.57 3.19 -7.15
N GLY A 36 6.47 2.33 -6.13
CA GLY A 36 6.60 2.73 -4.74
C GLY A 36 8.05 2.75 -4.27
N ASP A 37 8.37 3.75 -3.44
CA ASP A 37 9.68 3.90 -2.81
C ASP A 37 9.93 2.74 -1.84
N VAL A 38 11.11 2.10 -1.92
CA VAL A 38 11.48 1.04 -0.99
C VAL A 38 11.67 1.62 0.41
N ILE A 39 11.04 1.00 1.39
CA ILE A 39 11.20 1.33 2.80
C ILE A 39 12.38 0.56 3.34
N GLU A 40 13.51 1.23 3.54
CA GLU A 40 14.73 0.59 4.04
C GLU A 40 14.51 -0.16 5.38
N GLY A 41 15.23 -1.26 5.54
CA GLY A 41 15.17 -2.12 6.73
C GLY A 41 13.96 -3.07 6.77
N THR A 42 13.07 -3.07 5.77
CA THR A 42 11.84 -3.88 5.77
C THR A 42 11.89 -5.15 4.91
N GLY A 43 12.98 -5.37 4.17
CA GLY A 43 13.11 -6.52 3.27
C GLY A 43 12.36 -6.39 1.93
N GLY A 44 12.06 -5.16 1.50
CA GLY A 44 11.50 -4.85 0.18
C GLY A 44 10.07 -4.33 0.17
N ILE A 45 9.54 -3.93 1.33
CA ILE A 45 8.23 -3.25 1.42
C ILE A 45 8.36 -1.87 0.77
N ARG A 46 7.30 -1.44 0.10
CA ARG A 46 7.25 -0.21 -0.68
C ARG A 46 6.15 0.73 -0.20
N LYS A 47 6.36 2.03 -0.36
CA LYS A 47 5.41 3.11 -0.07
C LYS A 47 5.07 3.83 -1.38
N VAL A 48 3.79 3.89 -1.73
CA VAL A 48 3.30 4.62 -2.93
C VAL A 48 2.27 5.66 -2.53
N ARG A 49 2.31 6.81 -3.20
CA ARG A 49 1.34 7.90 -3.03
C ARG A 49 0.20 7.69 -4.02
N VAL A 50 -1.03 7.68 -3.53
CA VAL A 50 -2.25 7.51 -4.33
C VAL A 50 -3.03 8.82 -4.29
N ALA A 51 -3.21 9.44 -5.45
CA ALA A 51 -4.09 10.59 -5.57
C ALA A 51 -5.56 10.11 -5.52
N SER A 52 -6.38 10.82 -4.79
CA SER A 52 -7.83 10.70 -4.86
C SER A 52 -8.34 11.47 -6.08
N SER A 53 -9.08 10.83 -6.97
CA SER A 53 -9.76 11.52 -8.07
C SER A 53 -11.18 11.90 -7.66
N GLY A 54 -11.45 13.18 -7.39
CA GLY A 54 -12.81 13.68 -7.13
C GLY A 54 -12.90 15.05 -6.42
N HIS A 55 -13.97 15.81 -6.73
CA HIS A 55 -14.34 17.08 -6.08
C HIS A 55 -14.90 16.84 -4.66
N GLY A 56 -14.03 16.83 -3.64
CA GLY A 56 -14.43 16.71 -2.23
C GLY A 56 -13.28 16.29 -1.31
N LYS A 57 -13.46 16.33 0.02
CA LYS A 57 -12.48 16.06 1.12
C LYS A 57 -11.86 14.64 1.14
N ARG A 58 -11.49 14.07 0.01
CA ARG A 58 -10.64 12.88 -0.08
C ARG A 58 -9.28 13.41 -0.51
N GLY A 59 -8.37 13.57 0.45
CA GLY A 59 -6.98 13.94 0.16
C GLY A 59 -6.18 12.72 -0.29
N GLY A 60 -5.03 12.93 -0.92
CA GLY A 60 -4.14 11.83 -1.32
C GLY A 60 -3.83 10.89 -0.15
N SER A 61 -3.74 9.59 -0.45
CA SER A 61 -3.43 8.52 0.49
C SER A 61 -2.02 7.97 0.25
N ARG A 62 -1.47 7.29 1.26
CA ARG A 62 -0.24 6.51 1.12
C ARG A 62 -0.59 5.05 1.34
N VAL A 63 -0.12 4.21 0.42
CA VAL A 63 -0.28 2.76 0.48
C VAL A 63 1.07 2.11 0.74
N ILE A 64 1.10 1.20 1.70
CA ILE A 64 2.26 0.34 2.00
C ILE A 64 1.96 -1.03 1.41
N TYR A 65 2.86 -1.55 0.57
CA TYR A 65 2.66 -2.82 -0.11
C TYR A 65 3.95 -3.62 -0.26
N TYR A 66 3.81 -4.90 -0.58
CA TYR A 66 4.93 -5.78 -0.94
C TYR A 66 4.62 -6.50 -2.25
N HIS A 67 5.62 -6.60 -3.14
CA HIS A 67 5.50 -7.30 -4.42
C HIS A 67 6.22 -8.66 -4.35
N PHE A 68 5.44 -9.74 -4.33
CA PHE A 68 5.91 -11.12 -4.43
C PHE A 68 6.12 -11.46 -5.92
N THR A 69 7.30 -11.11 -6.45
CA THR A 69 7.61 -11.26 -7.88
C THR A 69 7.39 -12.68 -8.40
N ALA A 70 7.87 -13.69 -7.66
CA ALA A 70 7.76 -15.10 -8.08
C ALA A 70 6.30 -15.60 -8.16
N ALA A 71 5.39 -14.99 -7.39
CA ALA A 71 3.98 -15.37 -7.33
C ALA A 71 3.06 -14.44 -8.15
N SER A 72 3.60 -13.40 -8.81
CA SER A 72 2.82 -12.35 -9.47
C SER A 72 1.71 -11.79 -8.56
N GLN A 73 2.09 -11.51 -7.31
CA GLN A 73 1.19 -11.06 -6.25
C GLN A 73 1.66 -9.75 -5.62
N ILE A 74 0.70 -8.88 -5.29
CA ILE A 74 0.93 -7.66 -4.52
C ILE A 74 0.08 -7.71 -3.25
N ALA A 75 0.76 -7.70 -2.11
CA ALA A 75 0.15 -7.59 -0.80
C ALA A 75 -0.01 -6.12 -0.41
N LEU A 76 -1.25 -5.65 -0.27
CA LEU A 76 -1.62 -4.32 0.18
C LEU A 76 -1.76 -4.34 1.71
N LEU A 77 -0.77 -3.78 2.40
CA LEU A 77 -0.59 -3.94 3.84
C LEU A 77 -1.33 -2.87 4.66
N LEU A 78 -1.15 -1.60 4.29
CA LEU A 78 -1.72 -0.45 5.01
C LEU A 78 -2.10 0.67 4.03
N ILE A 79 -3.12 1.44 4.37
CA ILE A 79 -3.48 2.70 3.73
C ILE A 79 -3.81 3.75 4.78
N TYR A 80 -3.32 4.97 4.60
CA TYR A 80 -3.53 6.09 5.50
C TYR A 80 -3.47 7.43 4.74
N PRO A 81 -4.16 8.49 5.21
CA PRO A 81 -4.17 9.78 4.55
C PRO A 81 -2.82 10.51 4.66
N LYS A 82 -2.57 11.46 3.75
CA LYS A 82 -1.32 12.25 3.69
C LYS A 82 -0.91 12.91 5.02
N ASN A 83 -1.86 13.28 5.88
CA ASN A 83 -1.59 14.02 7.11
C ASN A 83 -1.46 13.15 8.37
N GLU A 84 -1.70 11.84 8.29
CA GLU A 84 -1.64 10.97 9.47
C GLU A 84 -0.21 10.59 9.83
N LYS A 85 0.62 10.30 8.82
CA LYS A 85 1.97 9.80 9.04
C LYS A 85 2.90 10.12 7.88
N ASP A 86 4.08 10.65 8.15
CA ASP A 86 5.09 10.85 7.11
C ASP A 86 5.99 9.62 6.95
N ASP A 87 6.45 9.04 8.07
CA ASP A 87 7.30 7.86 8.09
C ASP A 87 6.89 6.82 9.15
N LEU A 88 7.20 5.55 8.84
CA LEU A 88 7.02 4.42 9.75
C LEU A 88 8.11 4.44 10.82
N THR A 89 7.72 4.17 12.06
CA THR A 89 8.66 4.00 13.19
C THR A 89 9.50 2.73 13.00
N ALA A 90 10.60 2.62 13.76
CA ALA A 90 11.44 1.44 13.72
C ALA A 90 10.65 0.16 14.10
N ASP A 91 9.79 0.25 15.11
CA ASP A 91 8.96 -0.88 15.54
C ASP A 91 7.94 -1.28 14.48
N GLU A 92 7.31 -0.31 13.80
CA GLU A 92 6.39 -0.61 12.70
C GLU A 92 7.09 -1.28 11.52
N ARG A 93 8.28 -0.82 11.17
CA ARG A 93 9.11 -1.46 10.12
C ARG A 93 9.44 -2.90 10.50
N LYS A 94 9.79 -3.14 11.77
CA LYS A 94 10.09 -4.48 12.30
C LYS A 94 8.86 -5.39 12.20
N VAL A 95 7.70 -4.92 12.63
CA VAL A 95 6.44 -5.68 12.55
C VAL A 95 6.07 -5.99 11.11
N LEU A 96 6.13 -5.01 10.20
CA LEU A 96 5.81 -5.23 8.79
C LEU A 96 6.78 -6.22 8.13
N LYS A 97 8.08 -6.14 8.45
CA LYS A 97 9.07 -7.12 8.00
C LYS A 97 8.70 -8.54 8.45
N GLN A 98 8.37 -8.72 9.73
CA GLN A 98 7.96 -10.02 10.27
C GLN A 98 6.70 -10.58 9.60
N ILE A 99 5.74 -9.72 9.25
CA ILE A 99 4.54 -10.14 8.52
C ILE A 99 4.91 -10.70 7.15
N ILE A 100 5.74 -9.99 6.38
CA ILE A 100 6.15 -10.44 5.04
C ILE A 100 7.02 -11.69 5.10
N GLU A 101 7.91 -11.81 6.09
CA GLU A 101 8.72 -13.02 6.28
C GLU A 101 7.88 -14.26 6.55
N ARG A 102 6.71 -14.11 7.20
CA ARG A 102 5.76 -15.23 7.42
C ARG A 102 4.92 -15.59 6.20
N TRP A 103 4.84 -14.69 5.21
CA TRP A 103 4.04 -14.88 3.99
C TRP A 103 4.87 -15.37 2.80
N ARG A 104 6.20 -15.33 2.92
CA ARG A 104 7.13 -16.00 1.99
C ARG A 104 7.14 -17.49 2.23
#